data_AF-A0A8S0TAN0-F1
#
_entry.id   AF-A0A8S0TAN0-F1
#
_cell.length_a   1.000
_cell.length_b   1.000
_cell.length_c   1.000
_cell.angle_alpha   90.00
_cell.angle_beta   90.00
_cell.angle_gamma   90.00
#
_symmetry.space_group_name_H-M   'P 1'
#
loop_
_entity.id
_entity.type
_entity.pdbx_description
1 polymer ?
#
loop_
_entity_poly.entity_id
_entity_poly.type
_entity_poly.pdbx_seq_one_letter_code
_entity_poly.pdbx_strand_id
1 'polypeptide(L)'
;MESSRWIAAVASIWIQCSCGASYAFGIYSPLLKSSQGYDQSTLDLISVFKDIGANAGILSGLLYSATTANSRHHSRSFFRRPWVVHAVGAIQCFIGYFFMWLAVTGAIHRPHVAVMCLLMYLAAHAQTFFNTANVVTAVQNFPEYSGTIVGLMKGFLGLSGAILIQVYQTISKGKPSAFLLMMALLPPIFSLVLMWFVRVHQVPNRDENEKRYLNGFSLISVAVAAYLMLLSLCLSPVFVHYITFSSVKNGGHMGPTSISQGQPLTLGLQMLTFKF
;
A
#
# COMPACT_ATOMS: atom_id res chain seq x y z
N MET A 1 26.93 9.57 -14.96
CA MET A 1 25.58 9.42 -15.55
C MET A 1 24.84 8.16 -15.06
N GLU A 2 25.50 7.20 -14.41
CA GLU A 2 24.86 5.97 -13.89
C GLU A 2 24.10 6.15 -12.57
N SER A 3 24.54 7.05 -11.69
CA SER A 3 23.88 7.33 -10.42
C SER A 3 22.40 7.73 -10.59
N SER A 4 22.05 8.41 -11.68
CA SER A 4 20.71 8.98 -11.88
C SER A 4 19.61 7.93 -12.11
N ARG A 5 19.90 6.80 -12.77
CA ARG A 5 18.92 5.69 -12.95
C ARG A 5 18.69 4.91 -11.66
N TRP A 6 19.73 4.75 -10.84
CA TRP A 6 19.63 4.12 -9.53
C TRP A 6 18.84 4.99 -8.55
N ILE A 7 19.03 6.30 -8.58
CA ILE A 7 18.18 7.25 -7.83
C ILE A 7 16.71 7.12 -8.26
N ALA A 8 16.43 7.00 -9.56
CA ALA A 8 15.07 6.78 -10.05
C ALA A 8 14.49 5.44 -9.55
N ALA A 9 15.28 4.36 -9.56
CA ALA A 9 14.85 3.06 -9.04
C ALA A 9 14.55 3.09 -7.54
N VAL A 10 15.43 3.71 -6.74
CA VAL A 10 15.25 3.86 -5.29
C VAL A 10 14.03 4.73 -4.99
N ALA A 11 13.85 5.85 -5.69
CA ALA A 11 12.66 6.69 -5.56
C ALA A 11 11.38 5.91 -5.87
N SER A 12 11.37 5.12 -6.96
CA SER A 12 10.25 4.24 -7.30
C SER A 12 9.97 3.21 -6.20
N ILE A 13 10.99 2.57 -5.63
CA ILE A 13 10.84 1.62 -4.51
C ILE A 13 10.18 2.28 -3.31
N TRP A 14 10.66 3.46 -2.91
CA TRP A 14 10.08 4.20 -1.78
C TRP A 14 8.61 4.56 -2.00
N ILE A 15 8.25 4.97 -3.22
CA ILE A 15 6.85 5.20 -3.58
C ILE A 15 6.08 3.87 -3.45
N GLN A 16 6.55 2.77 -4.05
CA GLN A 16 5.86 1.47 -3.99
C GLN A 16 5.63 0.99 -2.55
N CYS A 17 6.57 1.21 -1.63
CA CYS A 17 6.45 0.89 -0.21
C CYS A 17 5.30 1.63 0.51
N SER A 18 4.80 2.73 -0.06
CA SER A 18 3.72 3.54 0.51
C SER A 18 2.35 3.31 -0.15
N CYS A 19 2.28 2.64 -1.31
CA CYS A 19 1.11 2.70 -2.18
C CYS A 19 0.08 1.55 -2.02
N GLY A 20 0.38 0.46 -1.31
CA GLY A 20 -0.54 -0.69 -1.19
C GLY A 20 -1.58 -0.56 -0.09
N ALA A 21 -2.16 0.64 0.04
CA ALA A 21 -3.26 0.93 0.96
C ALA A 21 -4.50 0.06 0.70
N SER A 22 -4.72 -0.39 -0.55
CA SER A 22 -5.80 -1.31 -0.92
C SER A 22 -5.64 -2.71 -0.28
N TYR A 23 -4.41 -3.17 -0.06
CA TYR A 23 -4.12 -4.47 0.58
C TYR A 23 -4.44 -4.47 2.07
N ALA A 24 -4.52 -3.28 2.68
CA ALA A 24 -4.88 -3.10 4.08
C ALA A 24 -6.39 -2.90 4.30
N PHE A 25 -7.24 -3.14 3.28
CA PHE A 25 -8.71 -2.97 3.41
C PHE A 25 -9.30 -3.68 4.62
N GLY A 26 -8.85 -4.91 4.91
CA GLY A 26 -9.33 -5.68 6.07
C GLY A 26 -9.04 -5.04 7.43
N ILE A 27 -8.14 -4.06 7.52
CA ILE A 27 -7.79 -3.38 8.77
C ILE A 27 -8.76 -2.23 9.08
N TYR A 28 -9.18 -1.47 8.06
CA TYR A 28 -10.05 -0.30 8.25
C TYR A 28 -11.49 -0.52 7.80
N SER A 29 -11.80 -1.57 7.04
CA SER A 29 -13.18 -1.89 6.65
C SER A 29 -14.10 -2.13 7.85
N PRO A 30 -13.67 -2.72 9.01
CA PRO A 30 -14.54 -2.84 10.18
C PRO A 30 -14.91 -1.47 10.77
N LEU A 31 -13.99 -0.51 10.73
CA LEU A 31 -14.25 0.87 11.15
C LEU A 31 -15.22 1.56 10.19
N LEU A 32 -15.07 1.36 8.88
CA LEU A 32 -16.00 1.88 7.89
C LEU A 32 -17.41 1.31 8.11
N LYS A 33 -17.50 0.01 8.41
CA LYS A 33 -18.75 -0.69 8.72
C LYS A 33 -19.47 -0.08 9.91
N SER A 34 -18.77 0.03 11.04
CA SER A 34 -19.37 0.46 12.31
C SER A 34 -19.71 1.95 12.30
N SER A 35 -18.82 2.80 11.79
CA SER A 35 -19.05 4.25 11.73
C SER A 35 -20.19 4.62 10.76
N GLN A 36 -20.29 3.93 9.63
CA GLN A 36 -21.30 4.21 8.63
C GLN A 36 -22.52 3.31 8.75
N GLY A 37 -22.68 2.48 9.79
CA GLY A 37 -23.83 1.57 9.92
C GLY A 37 -24.08 0.72 8.68
N TYR A 38 -23.02 0.22 8.05
CA TYR A 38 -23.11 -0.67 6.89
C TYR A 38 -23.25 -2.13 7.33
N ASP A 39 -23.93 -2.91 6.50
CA ASP A 39 -23.96 -4.36 6.60
C ASP A 39 -22.78 -4.97 5.83
N GLN A 40 -22.67 -6.30 5.85
CA GLN A 40 -21.57 -6.98 5.16
C GLN A 40 -21.71 -6.86 3.64
N SER A 41 -22.93 -6.96 3.09
CA SER A 41 -23.15 -6.87 1.65
C SER A 41 -22.69 -5.53 1.06
N THR A 42 -22.91 -4.43 1.80
CA THR A 42 -22.41 -3.10 1.42
C THR A 42 -20.88 -3.03 1.45
N LEU A 43 -20.22 -3.63 2.45
CA LEU A 43 -18.76 -3.69 2.48
C LEU A 43 -18.19 -4.52 1.33
N ASP A 44 -18.83 -5.63 1.00
CA ASP A 44 -18.42 -6.50 -0.09
C ASP A 44 -18.53 -5.75 -1.43
N LEU A 45 -19.62 -4.99 -1.62
CA LEU A 45 -19.77 -4.09 -2.75
C LEU A 45 -18.63 -3.04 -2.81
N ILE A 46 -18.31 -2.40 -1.68
CA ILE A 46 -17.18 -1.44 -1.60
C ILE A 46 -15.85 -2.14 -1.97
N SER A 47 -15.64 -3.38 -1.53
CA SER A 47 -14.46 -4.16 -1.91
C SER A 47 -14.43 -4.49 -3.40
N VAL A 48 -15.58 -4.79 -4.03
CA VAL A 48 -15.64 -4.99 -5.48
C VAL A 48 -15.19 -3.73 -6.21
N PHE A 49 -15.66 -2.55 -5.80
CA PHE A 49 -15.22 -1.28 -6.41
C PHE A 49 -13.73 -0.98 -6.17
N LYS A 50 -13.21 -1.31 -4.98
CA LYS A 50 -11.77 -1.28 -4.69
C LYS A 50 -11.00 -2.16 -5.68
N ASP A 51 -11.43 -3.39 -5.89
CA ASP A 51 -10.77 -4.36 -6.77
C ASP A 51 -10.85 -3.94 -8.24
N ILE A 52 -11.98 -3.35 -8.67
CA ILE A 52 -12.12 -2.75 -10.02
C ILE A 52 -11.13 -1.59 -10.17
N GLY A 53 -11.05 -0.68 -9.19
CA GLY A 53 -10.13 0.47 -9.22
C GLY A 53 -8.67 0.02 -9.28
N ALA A 54 -8.29 -0.94 -8.45
CA ALA A 54 -6.92 -1.48 -8.41
C ALA A 54 -6.50 -2.18 -9.72
N ASN A 55 -7.46 -2.62 -10.54
CA ASN A 55 -7.21 -3.33 -11.80
C ASN A 55 -7.42 -2.46 -13.05
N ALA A 56 -8.04 -1.29 -12.93
CA ALA A 56 -8.32 -0.39 -14.06
C ALA A 56 -7.08 0.44 -14.52
N GLY A 57 -5.97 -0.23 -14.82
CA GLY A 57 -4.70 0.41 -15.16
C GLY A 57 -4.59 0.99 -16.58
N ILE A 58 -5.57 0.78 -17.46
CA ILE A 58 -5.51 1.25 -18.85
C ILE A 58 -5.38 2.79 -18.91
N LEU A 59 -6.11 3.49 -18.05
CA LEU A 59 -6.08 4.95 -17.97
C LEU A 59 -4.70 5.50 -17.58
N SER A 60 -4.06 4.88 -16.59
CA SER A 60 -2.70 5.30 -16.19
C SER A 60 -1.67 5.00 -17.27
N GLY A 61 -1.80 3.89 -18.00
CA GLY A 61 -0.96 3.54 -19.15
C GLY A 61 -1.09 4.54 -20.31
N LEU A 62 -2.33 4.89 -20.67
CA LEU A 62 -2.61 5.90 -21.71
C LEU A 62 -2.07 7.27 -21.30
N LEU A 63 -2.27 7.70 -20.05
CA LEU A 63 -1.75 8.98 -19.57
C LEU A 63 -0.22 9.00 -19.56
N TYR A 64 0.43 7.92 -19.12
CA TYR A 64 1.88 7.78 -19.20
C TYR A 64 2.37 7.87 -20.64
N SER A 65 1.73 7.15 -21.56
CA SER A 65 2.08 7.19 -22.98
C SER A 65 1.90 8.59 -23.56
N ALA A 66 0.77 9.25 -23.32
CA ALA A 66 0.50 10.60 -23.84
C ALA A 66 1.52 11.64 -23.34
N THR A 67 1.90 11.57 -22.07
CA THR A 67 2.87 12.50 -21.46
C THR A 67 4.31 12.24 -21.92
N THR A 68 4.67 10.98 -22.17
CA THR A 68 6.02 10.60 -22.61
C THR A 68 6.21 10.61 -24.14
N ALA A 69 5.15 10.37 -24.92
CA ALA A 69 5.17 10.36 -26.39
C ALA A 69 5.23 11.77 -27.00
N ASN A 70 4.49 12.74 -26.45
CA ASN A 70 4.56 14.14 -26.87
C ASN A 70 5.94 14.80 -26.64
N SER A 71 6.83 14.13 -25.90
CA SER A 71 8.21 14.58 -25.67
C SER A 71 9.19 14.16 -26.78
N ARG A 72 8.78 13.42 -27.82
CA ARG A 72 9.68 12.98 -28.91
C ARG A 72 10.00 14.06 -29.96
N HIS A 73 9.21 15.13 -30.07
CA HIS A 73 9.36 16.13 -31.13
C HIS A 73 9.72 17.54 -30.63
N HIS A 74 9.82 17.75 -29.30
CA HIS A 74 10.15 19.06 -28.73
C HIS A 74 11.24 18.93 -27.67
N SER A 75 12.40 19.52 -27.95
CA SER A 75 13.59 19.61 -27.10
C SER A 75 13.36 20.52 -25.88
N ARG A 76 12.37 20.20 -25.04
CA ARG A 76 12.14 20.85 -23.74
C ARG A 76 12.04 19.79 -22.65
N SER A 77 13.18 19.60 -21.98
CA SER A 77 13.53 18.72 -20.85
C SER A 77 12.47 18.52 -19.72
N PHE A 78 11.43 19.35 -19.65
CA PHE A 78 10.45 19.33 -18.56
C PHE A 78 9.36 18.25 -18.70
N PHE A 79 8.94 17.89 -19.92
CA PHE A 79 7.80 16.98 -20.17
C PHE A 79 8.16 15.49 -20.19
N ARG A 80 9.45 15.14 -20.22
CA ARG A 80 9.92 13.74 -20.19
C ARG A 80 9.89 13.12 -18.80
N ARG A 81 9.11 13.72 -17.90
CA ARG A 81 8.99 13.37 -16.49
C ARG A 81 7.59 12.78 -16.28
N PRO A 82 7.44 11.56 -15.74
CA PRO A 82 6.13 10.96 -15.44
C PRO A 82 5.41 11.65 -14.26
N TRP A 83 5.80 12.88 -13.92
CA TRP A 83 5.30 13.65 -12.78
C TRP A 83 3.79 13.87 -12.85
N VAL A 84 3.23 14.05 -14.04
CA VAL A 84 1.77 14.22 -14.22
C VAL A 84 1.04 12.97 -13.77
N VAL A 85 1.55 11.78 -14.12
CA VAL A 85 0.95 10.50 -13.72
C VAL A 85 0.99 10.35 -12.19
N HIS A 86 2.13 10.69 -11.57
CA HIS A 86 2.26 10.70 -10.11
C HIS A 86 1.33 11.73 -9.44
N ALA A 87 1.24 12.95 -9.98
CA ALA A 87 0.40 14.01 -9.42
C ALA A 87 -1.09 13.63 -9.49
N VAL A 88 -1.54 13.09 -10.63
CA VAL A 88 -2.92 12.59 -10.78
C VAL A 88 -3.19 11.45 -9.79
N GLY A 89 -2.27 10.49 -9.66
CA GLY A 89 -2.38 9.43 -8.65
C GLY A 89 -2.46 9.98 -7.22
N ALA A 90 -1.60 10.95 -6.88
CA ALA A 90 -1.58 11.58 -5.55
C ALA A 90 -2.89 12.31 -5.22
N ILE A 91 -3.46 13.03 -6.18
CA ILE A 91 -4.76 13.70 -6.03
C ILE A 91 -5.87 12.67 -5.82
N GLN A 92 -5.92 11.61 -6.64
CA GLN A 92 -6.92 10.55 -6.52
C GLN A 92 -6.83 9.84 -5.15
N CYS A 93 -5.61 9.52 -4.71
CA CYS A 93 -5.35 8.87 -3.43
C CYS A 93 -5.77 9.76 -2.25
N PHE A 94 -5.37 11.03 -2.26
CA PHE A 94 -5.74 12.00 -1.24
C PHE A 94 -7.26 12.15 -1.18
N ILE A 95 -7.94 12.44 -2.29
CA ILE A 95 -9.39 12.63 -2.32
C ILE A 95 -10.11 11.38 -1.81
N GLY A 96 -9.75 10.19 -2.32
CA GLY A 96 -10.39 8.94 -1.92
C GLY A 96 -10.29 8.70 -0.41
N TYR A 97 -9.08 8.63 0.14
CA TYR A 97 -8.87 8.32 1.56
C TYR A 97 -9.24 9.46 2.51
N PHE A 98 -9.04 10.72 2.12
CA PHE A 98 -9.35 11.87 2.97
C PHE A 98 -10.86 12.03 3.18
N PHE A 99 -11.67 11.92 2.11
CA PHE A 99 -13.12 11.98 2.25
C PHE A 99 -13.70 10.77 2.99
N MET A 100 -13.12 9.57 2.79
CA MET A 100 -13.46 8.41 3.63
C MET A 100 -13.15 8.66 5.10
N TRP A 101 -11.99 9.27 5.40
CA TRP A 101 -11.62 9.64 6.76
C TRP A 101 -12.58 10.68 7.37
N LEU A 102 -12.98 11.71 6.61
CA LEU A 102 -13.96 12.71 7.05
C LEU A 102 -15.33 12.07 7.39
N ALA A 103 -15.78 11.12 6.58
CA ALA A 103 -17.04 10.41 6.83
C ALA A 103 -16.96 9.53 8.09
N VAL A 104 -15.85 8.82 8.27
CA VAL A 104 -15.63 7.93 9.42
C VAL A 104 -15.47 8.72 10.72
N THR A 105 -14.90 9.92 10.67
CA THR A 105 -14.77 10.81 11.83
C THR A 105 -16.03 11.63 12.14
N GLY A 106 -17.06 11.54 11.28
CA GLY A 106 -18.30 12.30 11.44
C GLY A 106 -18.17 13.79 11.11
N ALA A 107 -17.07 14.21 10.48
CA ALA A 107 -16.85 15.59 10.06
C ALA A 107 -17.77 16.00 8.89
N ILE A 108 -18.21 15.04 8.09
CA ILE A 108 -19.23 15.21 7.04
C ILE A 108 -20.43 14.31 7.31
N HIS A 109 -21.59 14.70 6.79
CA HIS A 109 -22.78 13.85 6.84
C HIS A 109 -22.52 12.51 6.12
N ARG A 110 -23.13 11.43 6.63
CA ARG A 110 -22.98 10.07 6.10
C ARG A 110 -23.22 10.07 4.58
N PRO A 111 -22.19 9.81 3.75
CA PRO A 111 -22.36 9.80 2.31
C PRO A 111 -23.15 8.56 1.88
N HIS A 112 -23.85 8.70 0.75
CA HIS A 112 -24.54 7.59 0.11
C HIS A 112 -23.54 6.47 -0.25
N VAL A 113 -23.98 5.22 -0.20
CA VAL A 113 -23.12 4.03 -0.46
C VAL A 113 -22.42 4.14 -1.82
N ALA A 114 -23.11 4.63 -2.84
CA ALA A 114 -22.52 4.84 -4.17
C ALA A 114 -21.33 5.82 -4.16
N VAL A 115 -21.40 6.87 -3.33
CA VAL A 115 -20.30 7.84 -3.17
C VAL A 115 -19.12 7.17 -2.46
N MET A 116 -19.37 6.34 -1.45
CA MET A 116 -18.31 5.55 -0.81
C MET A 116 -17.65 4.56 -1.75
N CYS A 117 -18.42 3.88 -2.60
CA CYS A 117 -17.90 3.00 -3.63
C CYS A 117 -16.99 3.77 -4.61
N LEU A 118 -17.41 4.98 -5.03
CA LEU A 118 -16.62 5.84 -5.90
C LEU A 118 -15.33 6.32 -5.23
N LEU A 119 -15.39 6.75 -3.96
CA LEU A 119 -14.21 7.17 -3.19
C LEU A 119 -13.22 6.00 -3.03
N MET A 120 -13.73 4.80 -2.76
CA MET A 120 -12.91 3.60 -2.65
C MET A 120 -12.28 3.22 -4.00
N TYR A 121 -13.07 3.25 -5.08
CA TYR A 121 -12.58 3.07 -6.44
C TYR A 121 -11.45 4.06 -6.74
N LEU A 122 -11.65 5.36 -6.45
CA LEU A 122 -10.66 6.41 -6.69
C LEU A 122 -9.36 6.19 -5.90
N ALA A 123 -9.49 5.83 -4.62
CA ALA A 123 -8.37 5.50 -3.75
C ALA A 123 -7.56 4.31 -4.30
N ALA A 124 -8.24 3.25 -4.72
CA ALA A 124 -7.59 2.06 -5.29
C ALA A 124 -7.02 2.32 -6.69
N HIS A 125 -7.69 3.13 -7.51
CA HIS A 125 -7.26 3.50 -8.85
C HIS A 125 -5.97 4.30 -8.84
N ALA A 126 -5.75 5.15 -7.84
CA ALA A 126 -4.50 5.86 -7.63
C ALA A 126 -3.27 4.93 -7.58
N GLN A 127 -3.42 3.73 -7.01
CA GLN A 127 -2.35 2.73 -6.97
C GLN A 127 -1.88 2.33 -8.36
N THR A 128 -2.78 2.27 -9.35
CA THR A 128 -2.42 1.97 -10.74
C THR A 128 -1.56 3.07 -11.35
N PHE A 129 -1.80 4.34 -11.00
CA PHE A 129 -1.01 5.48 -11.49
C PHE A 129 0.42 5.43 -10.97
N PHE A 130 0.58 5.23 -9.66
CA PHE A 130 1.89 5.07 -9.05
C PHE A 130 2.65 3.88 -9.62
N ASN A 131 1.97 2.73 -9.73
CA ASN A 131 2.57 1.50 -10.24
C ASN A 131 2.99 1.64 -11.71
N THR A 132 2.13 2.17 -12.58
CA THR A 132 2.45 2.39 -13.99
C THR A 132 3.62 3.34 -14.15
N ALA A 133 3.60 4.49 -13.47
CA ALA A 133 4.69 5.47 -13.57
C ALA A 133 6.04 4.88 -13.13
N ASN A 134 6.06 4.14 -12.02
CA ASN A 134 7.27 3.53 -11.47
C ASN A 134 7.78 2.36 -12.32
N VAL A 135 6.90 1.40 -12.65
CA VAL A 135 7.28 0.17 -13.36
C VAL A 135 7.70 0.48 -14.79
N VAL A 136 6.95 1.30 -15.52
CA VAL A 136 7.30 1.62 -16.91
C VAL A 136 8.59 2.43 -16.96
N THR A 137 8.81 3.37 -16.05
CA THR A 137 10.08 4.10 -15.94
C THR A 137 11.23 3.15 -15.62
N ALA A 138 11.03 2.20 -14.70
CA ALA A 138 12.05 1.26 -14.29
C ALA A 138 12.45 0.28 -15.42
N VAL A 139 11.49 -0.23 -16.18
CA VAL A 139 11.74 -1.06 -17.37
C VAL A 139 12.51 -0.27 -18.44
N GLN A 140 12.18 1.01 -18.64
CA GLN A 140 12.90 1.87 -19.58
C GLN A 140 14.34 2.19 -19.11
N ASN A 141 14.59 2.20 -17.79
CA ASN A 141 15.92 2.41 -17.22
C ASN A 141 16.78 1.13 -17.20
N PHE A 142 16.16 -0.05 -17.14
CA PHE A 142 16.82 -1.36 -17.07
C PHE A 142 16.17 -2.35 -18.07
N PRO A 143 16.35 -2.16 -19.39
CA PRO A 143 15.66 -2.96 -20.40
C PRO A 143 16.09 -4.44 -20.38
N GLU A 144 17.39 -4.71 -20.16
CA GLU A 144 17.97 -6.06 -20.14
C GLU A 144 17.48 -6.89 -18.93
N TYR A 145 17.27 -6.23 -17.79
CA TYR A 145 16.80 -6.85 -16.55
C TYR A 145 15.36 -6.45 -16.20
N SER A 146 14.54 -6.20 -17.24
CA SER A 146 13.16 -5.73 -17.10
C SER A 146 12.31 -6.65 -16.22
N GLY A 147 12.46 -7.97 -16.32
CA GLY A 147 11.78 -8.93 -15.45
C GLY A 147 12.14 -8.76 -13.97
N THR A 148 13.44 -8.66 -13.65
CA THR A 148 13.93 -8.51 -12.28
C THR A 148 13.47 -7.20 -11.66
N ILE A 149 13.58 -6.08 -12.39
CA ILE A 149 13.17 -4.78 -11.85
C ILE A 149 11.64 -4.69 -11.69
N VAL A 150 10.85 -5.26 -12.60
CA VAL A 150 9.39 -5.37 -12.44
C VAL A 150 9.04 -6.19 -11.20
N GLY A 151 9.72 -7.33 -11.02
CA GLY A 151 9.58 -8.17 -9.84
C GLY A 151 9.87 -7.41 -8.55
N LEU A 152 10.96 -6.63 -8.53
CA LEU A 152 11.32 -5.78 -7.39
C LEU A 152 10.25 -4.72 -7.09
N MET A 153 9.79 -3.99 -8.12
CA MET A 153 8.79 -2.94 -7.97
C MET A 153 7.45 -3.49 -7.47
N LYS A 154 7.01 -4.64 -8.00
CA LYS A 154 5.78 -5.31 -7.56
C LYS A 154 5.95 -5.97 -6.19
N GLY A 155 7.14 -6.47 -5.88
CA GLY A 155 7.49 -7.03 -4.57
C GLY A 155 7.30 -6.00 -3.46
N PHE A 156 7.93 -4.83 -3.59
CA PHE A 156 7.74 -3.74 -2.61
C PHE A 156 6.31 -3.22 -2.56
N LEU A 157 5.59 -3.21 -3.68
CA LEU A 157 4.16 -2.91 -3.68
C LEU A 157 3.38 -3.94 -2.85
N GLY A 158 3.64 -5.24 -3.01
CA GLY A 158 3.00 -6.28 -2.19
C GLY A 158 3.34 -6.16 -0.69
N LEU A 159 4.59 -5.80 -0.36
CA LEU A 159 5.04 -5.60 1.03
C LEU A 159 4.46 -4.35 1.68
N SER A 160 4.11 -3.34 0.89
CA SER A 160 3.68 -2.03 1.40
C SER A 160 2.49 -2.11 2.36
N GLY A 161 1.54 -3.02 2.15
CA GLY A 161 0.41 -3.21 3.07
C GLY A 161 0.88 -3.57 4.49
N ALA A 162 1.81 -4.52 4.60
CA ALA A 162 2.39 -4.91 5.88
C ALA A 162 3.22 -3.77 6.50
N ILE A 163 4.00 -3.05 5.69
CA ILE A 163 4.79 -1.89 6.14
C ILE A 163 3.86 -0.82 6.74
N LEU A 164 2.79 -0.45 6.03
CA LEU A 164 1.83 0.56 6.50
C LEU A 164 1.17 0.13 7.81
N ILE A 165 0.76 -1.13 7.93
CA ILE A 165 0.17 -1.66 9.17
C ILE A 165 1.14 -1.52 10.33
N GLN A 166 2.41 -1.88 10.15
CA GLN A 166 3.43 -1.78 11.19
C GLN A 166 3.72 -0.33 11.58
N VAL A 167 3.84 0.57 10.60
CA VAL A 167 4.03 2.02 10.86
C VAL A 167 2.87 2.57 11.69
N TYR A 168 1.63 2.23 11.33
CA TYR A 168 0.45 2.61 12.10
C TYR A 168 0.46 2.06 13.53
N GLN A 169 0.79 0.78 13.68
CA GLN A 169 0.90 0.15 14.99
C GLN A 169 2.02 0.76 15.84
N THR A 170 3.06 1.35 15.25
CA THR A 170 4.11 2.03 16.03
C THR A 170 3.71 3.46 16.42
N ILE A 171 3.09 4.21 15.52
CA ILE A 171 2.83 5.65 15.70
C ILE A 171 1.49 5.93 16.39
N SER A 172 0.45 5.15 16.11
CA SER A 172 -0.94 5.50 16.47
C SER A 172 -1.76 4.30 16.95
N LYS A 173 -1.23 3.58 17.96
CA LYS A 173 -2.00 2.51 18.63
C LYS A 173 -3.30 3.07 19.21
N GLY A 174 -4.42 2.44 18.87
CA GLY A 174 -5.72 2.68 19.50
C GLY A 174 -6.64 3.70 18.82
N LYS A 175 -6.24 4.32 17.69
CA LYS A 175 -7.12 5.22 16.91
C LYS A 175 -7.29 4.71 15.48
N PRO A 176 -8.32 3.90 15.17
CA PRO A 176 -8.46 3.26 13.87
C PRO A 176 -8.69 4.26 12.72
N SER A 177 -9.23 5.45 12.98
CA SER A 177 -9.35 6.52 11.98
C SER A 177 -8.00 7.12 11.58
N ALA A 178 -6.97 7.06 12.44
CA ALA A 178 -5.64 7.55 12.09
C ALA A 178 -4.99 6.73 10.95
N PHE A 179 -5.38 5.46 10.79
CA PHE A 179 -4.92 4.64 9.67
C PHE A 179 -5.39 5.18 8.32
N LEU A 180 -6.68 5.56 8.22
CA LEU A 180 -7.25 6.18 7.03
C LEU A 180 -6.56 7.52 6.71
N LEU A 181 -6.31 8.34 7.73
CA LEU A 181 -5.60 9.61 7.55
C LEU A 181 -4.15 9.39 7.09
N MET A 182 -3.47 8.39 7.62
CA MET A 182 -2.13 8.02 7.19
C MET A 182 -2.13 7.62 5.70
N MET A 183 -3.10 6.83 5.24
CA MET A 183 -3.23 6.49 3.81
C MET A 183 -3.63 7.68 2.94
N ALA A 184 -4.34 8.67 3.50
CA ALA A 184 -4.67 9.90 2.79
C ALA A 184 -3.45 10.81 2.59
N LEU A 185 -2.49 10.81 3.52
CA LEU A 185 -1.37 11.75 3.50
C LEU A 185 -0.05 11.12 3.05
N LEU A 186 0.30 9.95 3.59
CA LEU A 186 1.63 9.37 3.44
C LEU A 186 1.94 8.97 1.99
N PRO A 187 1.09 8.19 1.27
CA PRO A 187 1.36 7.87 -0.13
C PRO A 187 1.39 9.12 -1.05
N PRO A 188 0.45 10.08 -0.96
CA PRO A 188 0.52 11.32 -1.74
C PRO A 188 1.76 12.16 -1.46
N ILE A 189 2.15 12.35 -0.19
CA ILE A 189 3.35 13.12 0.18
C ILE A 189 4.60 12.44 -0.39
N PHE A 190 4.76 11.13 -0.17
CA PHE A 190 5.90 10.39 -0.70
C PHE A 190 5.95 10.48 -2.23
N SER A 191 4.82 10.30 -2.91
CA SER A 191 4.76 10.41 -4.36
C SER A 191 5.09 11.82 -4.85
N LEU A 192 4.57 12.88 -4.22
CA LEU A 192 4.82 14.27 -4.65
C LEU A 192 6.26 14.74 -4.37
N VAL A 193 6.87 14.27 -3.29
CA VAL A 193 8.28 14.56 -2.98
C VAL A 193 9.20 13.80 -3.95
N LEU A 194 8.90 12.53 -4.20
CA LEU A 194 9.79 11.65 -4.95
C LEU A 194 9.58 11.66 -6.47
N MET A 195 8.43 12.17 -6.97
CA MET A 195 8.14 12.20 -8.41
C MET A 195 9.20 12.94 -9.24
N TRP A 196 9.93 13.89 -8.65
CA TRP A 196 10.99 14.61 -9.36
C TRP A 196 12.23 13.75 -9.63
N PHE A 197 12.44 12.70 -8.85
CA PHE A 197 13.55 11.76 -8.97
C PHE A 197 13.22 10.58 -9.90
N VAL A 198 11.94 10.24 -10.07
CA VAL A 198 11.49 9.20 -11.00
C VAL A 198 11.60 9.72 -12.44
N ARG A 199 12.71 9.40 -13.11
CA ARG A 199 12.99 9.82 -14.49
C ARG A 199 13.56 8.70 -15.35
N VAL A 200 13.22 8.77 -16.63
CA VAL A 200 13.74 7.87 -17.67
C VAL A 200 15.12 8.37 -18.11
N HIS A 201 16.15 7.60 -17.82
CA HIS A 201 17.53 7.84 -18.23
C HIS A 201 17.89 6.88 -19.37
N GLN A 202 18.17 7.43 -20.54
CA GLN A 202 18.72 6.64 -21.65
C GLN A 202 20.22 6.55 -21.41
N VAL A 203 20.70 5.38 -20.99
CA VAL A 203 22.14 5.12 -20.82
C VAL A 203 22.58 4.19 -21.95
N PRO A 204 23.52 4.60 -22.81
CA PRO A 204 23.98 3.77 -23.93
C PRO A 204 24.93 2.64 -23.51
N ASN A 205 25.53 2.74 -22.32
CA ASN A 205 26.58 1.84 -21.89
C ASN A 205 26.07 0.78 -20.91
N ARG A 206 26.46 -0.46 -21.23
CA ARG A 206 26.37 -1.66 -20.42
C ARG A 206 27.24 -1.52 -19.19
N ASP A 207 26.64 -1.66 -18.02
CA ASP A 207 27.35 -1.76 -16.75
C ASP A 207 27.24 -3.20 -16.25
N GLU A 208 28.36 -3.94 -16.27
CA GLU A 208 28.38 -5.38 -15.96
C GLU A 208 27.91 -5.70 -14.54
N ASN A 209 27.93 -4.68 -13.66
CA ASN A 209 27.52 -4.80 -12.27
C ASN A 209 26.00 -4.67 -12.05
N GLU A 210 25.20 -4.31 -13.06
CA GLU A 210 23.75 -4.12 -12.93
C GLU A 210 23.04 -5.34 -12.32
N LYS A 211 23.35 -6.53 -12.83
CA LYS A 211 22.79 -7.79 -12.33
C LYS A 211 23.13 -8.01 -10.86
N ARG A 212 24.35 -7.66 -10.44
CA ARG A 212 24.81 -7.80 -9.06
C ARG A 212 24.03 -6.87 -8.12
N TYR A 213 23.84 -5.61 -8.51
CA TYR A 213 23.06 -4.65 -7.72
C TYR A 213 21.57 -5.02 -7.66
N LEU A 214 20.96 -5.41 -8.78
CA LEU A 214 19.55 -5.85 -8.80
C LEU A 214 19.32 -7.11 -7.96
N ASN A 215 20.23 -8.09 -8.03
CA ASN A 215 20.19 -9.25 -7.16
C ASN A 215 20.35 -8.87 -5.69
N GLY A 216 21.22 -7.90 -5.38
CA GLY A 216 21.36 -7.35 -4.03
C GLY A 216 20.05 -6.73 -3.52
N PHE A 217 19.40 -5.87 -4.30
CA PHE A 217 18.09 -5.30 -3.96
C PHE A 217 17.00 -6.37 -3.82
N SER A 218 17.01 -7.37 -4.69
CA SER A 218 16.07 -8.50 -4.60
C SER A 218 16.29 -9.30 -3.32
N LEU A 219 17.53 -9.56 -2.93
CA LEU A 219 17.86 -10.26 -1.68
C LEU A 219 17.41 -9.44 -0.46
N ILE A 220 17.64 -8.13 -0.48
CA ILE A 220 17.14 -7.21 0.56
C ILE A 220 15.61 -7.27 0.63
N SER A 221 14.92 -7.24 -0.51
CA SER A 221 13.45 -7.36 -0.55
C SER A 221 12.96 -8.67 0.05
N VAL A 222 13.64 -9.79 -0.20
CA VAL A 222 13.31 -11.10 0.40
C VAL A 222 13.57 -11.10 1.90
N ALA A 223 14.69 -10.53 2.34
CA ALA A 223 15.00 -10.41 3.77
C ALA A 223 13.97 -9.54 4.50
N VAL A 224 13.59 -8.40 3.91
CA VAL A 224 12.53 -7.53 4.44
C VAL A 224 11.19 -8.26 4.46
N ALA A 225 10.83 -9.01 3.41
CA ALA A 225 9.61 -9.81 3.38
C ALA A 225 9.56 -10.84 4.52
N ALA A 226 10.65 -11.59 4.72
CA ALA A 226 10.77 -12.57 5.78
C ALA A 226 10.67 -11.91 7.17
N TYR A 227 11.34 -10.78 7.37
CA TYR A 227 11.26 -10.01 8.61
C TYR A 227 9.84 -9.49 8.88
N LEU A 228 9.19 -8.88 7.88
CA LEU A 228 7.82 -8.38 8.01
C LEU A 228 6.82 -9.52 8.27
N MET A 229 7.03 -10.70 7.67
CA MET A 229 6.22 -11.89 7.93
C MET A 229 6.36 -12.35 9.38
N LEU A 230 7.60 -12.47 9.89
CA LEU A 230 7.86 -12.84 11.28
C LEU A 230 7.26 -11.82 12.26
N LEU A 231 7.46 -10.53 12.01
CA LEU A 231 6.84 -9.48 12.82
C LEU A 231 5.31 -9.56 12.81
N SER A 232 4.70 -9.67 11.62
CA SER A 232 3.25 -9.73 11.51
C SER A 232 2.66 -10.96 12.21
N LEU A 233 3.38 -12.09 12.17
CA LEU A 233 3.02 -13.29 12.92
C LEU A 233 3.11 -13.06 14.43
N CYS A 234 4.22 -12.50 14.92
CA CYS A 234 4.43 -12.20 16.33
C CYS A 234 3.41 -11.20 16.89
N LEU A 235 3.05 -10.17 16.11
CA LEU A 235 2.06 -9.17 16.50
C LEU A 235 0.61 -9.66 16.34
N SER A 236 0.39 -10.80 15.69
CA SER A 236 -0.96 -11.32 15.50
C SER A 236 -1.56 -11.78 16.85
N PRO A 237 -2.79 -11.38 17.19
CA PRO A 237 -3.43 -11.79 18.44
C PRO A 237 -3.63 -13.31 18.52
N VAL A 238 -3.72 -13.99 17.37
CA VAL A 238 -3.81 -15.46 17.28
C VAL A 238 -2.52 -16.12 17.77
N PHE A 239 -1.36 -15.61 17.39
CA PHE A 239 -0.08 -16.15 17.82
C PHE A 239 0.18 -15.87 19.31
N VAL A 240 -0.16 -14.67 19.78
CA VAL A 240 -0.10 -14.34 21.22
C VAL A 240 -1.01 -15.28 22.02
N HIS A 241 -2.25 -15.49 21.58
CA HIS A 241 -3.17 -16.42 22.22
C HIS A 241 -2.65 -17.87 22.18
N TYR A 242 -2.04 -18.31 21.07
CA TYR A 242 -1.43 -19.63 20.96
C TYR A 242 -0.26 -19.82 21.94
N ILE A 243 0.62 -18.82 22.07
CA ILE A 243 1.72 -18.85 23.04
C ILE A 243 1.19 -18.84 24.48
N THR A 244 0.19 -18.01 24.79
CA THR A 244 -0.45 -18.00 26.12
C THR A 244 -1.12 -19.35 26.42
N PHE A 245 -1.87 -19.90 25.47
CA PHE A 245 -2.53 -21.20 25.63
C PHE A 245 -1.53 -22.36 25.75
N SER A 246 -0.46 -22.33 24.96
CA SER A 246 0.62 -23.33 25.04
C SER A 246 1.42 -23.20 26.35
N SER A 247 1.64 -21.98 26.85
CA SER A 247 2.27 -21.73 28.15
C SER A 247 1.39 -22.21 29.31
N VAL A 248 0.06 -22.00 29.24
CA VAL A 248 -0.90 -22.54 30.21
C VAL A 248 -0.93 -24.08 30.17
N LYS A 249 -0.86 -24.68 28.98
CA LYS A 249 -0.83 -26.15 28.83
C LYS A 249 0.48 -26.77 29.34
N ASN A 250 1.60 -26.08 29.18
CA ASN A 250 2.92 -26.54 29.64
C ASN A 250 3.23 -26.17 31.09
N GLY A 251 2.50 -25.21 31.68
CA GLY A 251 2.64 -24.75 33.07
C GLY A 251 1.65 -25.37 34.06
N GLY A 252 1.01 -26.50 33.70
CA GLY A 252 -0.03 -27.16 34.49
C GLY A 252 0.44 -27.85 35.77
N HIS A 253 0.93 -27.08 36.75
CA HIS A 253 0.98 -27.44 38.18
C HIS A 253 1.09 -26.18 39.06
N MET A 254 0.09 -25.29 39.03
CA MET A 254 -0.26 -24.49 40.21
C MET A 254 -1.79 -24.31 40.28
N GLY A 255 -2.33 -24.56 41.46
CA GLY A 255 -3.75 -24.78 41.75
C GLY A 255 -4.69 -23.57 41.55
N PRO A 256 -5.98 -23.76 41.82
CA PRO A 256 -7.03 -22.84 41.40
C PRO A 256 -6.97 -21.55 42.24
N THR A 257 -6.53 -20.46 41.62
CA THR A 257 -6.84 -19.12 42.11
C THR A 257 -7.82 -18.47 41.15
N SER A 258 -9.00 -18.21 41.70
CA SER A 258 -10.12 -17.52 41.09
C SER A 258 -9.70 -16.18 40.49
N ILE A 259 -9.68 -16.08 39.15
CA ILE A 259 -9.65 -14.79 38.45
C ILE A 259 -11.04 -14.55 37.89
N SER A 260 -11.68 -13.54 38.48
CA SER A 260 -12.99 -12.99 38.19
C SER A 260 -13.27 -12.83 36.69
N GLN A 261 -14.46 -13.26 36.28
CA GLN A 261 -15.08 -12.98 34.99
C GLN A 261 -15.18 -11.45 34.77
N GLY A 262 -14.37 -10.92 33.85
CA GLY A 262 -14.46 -9.53 33.42
C GLY A 262 -13.78 -9.34 32.07
N GLN A 263 -14.56 -9.53 30.99
CA GLN A 263 -14.32 -9.07 29.62
C GLN A 263 -12.90 -9.23 29.04
N PRO A 264 -12.64 -10.34 28.31
CA PRO A 264 -12.18 -10.18 26.92
C PRO A 264 -12.82 -11.18 25.94
N LEU A 265 -13.90 -11.85 26.32
CA LEU A 265 -14.48 -12.96 25.55
C LEU A 265 -15.30 -12.53 24.31
N THR A 266 -15.72 -11.28 24.20
CA THR A 266 -16.61 -10.84 23.13
C THR A 266 -15.89 -10.32 21.88
N LEU A 267 -14.65 -9.83 22.01
CA LEU A 267 -13.89 -9.28 20.87
C LEU A 267 -13.15 -10.37 20.06
N GLY A 268 -12.72 -11.45 20.72
CA GLY A 268 -12.04 -12.57 20.04
C GLY A 268 -12.99 -13.40 19.17
N LEU A 269 -14.23 -13.62 19.62
CA LEU A 269 -15.22 -14.41 18.87
C LEU A 269 -15.80 -13.67 17.66
N GLN A 270 -15.96 -12.34 17.73
CA GLN A 270 -16.44 -11.55 16.59
C GLN A 270 -15.45 -11.48 15.42
N MET A 271 -14.14 -11.65 15.67
CA MET A 271 -13.15 -11.76 14.59
C MET A 271 -13.13 -13.15 13.93
N LEU A 272 -13.59 -14.20 14.63
CA LEU A 272 -13.60 -15.57 14.13
C LEU A 272 -14.84 -15.93 13.30
N THR A 273 -15.90 -15.12 13.35
CA THR A 273 -17.12 -15.32 12.56
C THR A 273 -17.13 -14.62 11.20
N PHE A 274 -16.10 -13.82 10.88
CA PHE A 274 -15.93 -13.18 9.55
C PHE A 274 -14.84 -13.87 8.72
N LYS A 275 -14.91 -15.20 8.63
CA LYS A 275 -14.31 -15.93 7.52
C LYS A 275 -15.41 -16.28 6.53
N PHE A 276 -15.40 -15.56 5.41
CA PHE A 276 -15.84 -15.84 4.03
C PHE A 276 -16.36 -14.55 3.42
#